data_AF-A0A5J9SKS8-F1
#
_entry.id   AF-A0A5J9SKS8-F1
#
_cell.length_a   1.000
_cell.length_b   1.000
_cell.length_c   1.000
_cell.angle_alpha   90.00
_cell.angle_beta   90.00
_cell.angle_gamma   90.00
#
_symmetry.space_group_name_H-M   'P 1'
#
loop_
_entity.id
_entity.type
_entity.pdbx_description
1 polymer ?
#
loop_
_entity_poly.entity_id
_entity_poly.type
_entity_poly.pdbx_seq_one_letter_code
_entity_poly.pdbx_strand_id
1 'polypeptide(L)'
;MDAALLQVDCSTAIKKNTPRFPMLLSVDQVLKWAFLAASLMVVVLLAGSVIFVAVIHIINSLQLTSTIVDADLVFFWDWNDGVGYLWLSVPMAAAAAVGLLLPRRRARGRWVLALVAIVFATVAHYMNGRGVPDFIAAHPDGIAYTILAGGGSLISLGADLLGIISLFIGGPEY
;
A
#
# COMPACT_ATOMS: atom_id res chain seq x y z
N MET A 1 -16.51 -57.29 44.35
CA MET A 1 -17.26 -56.03 44.14
C MET A 1 -16.23 -55.02 43.66
N ASP A 2 -16.07 -54.93 42.34
CA ASP A 2 -15.03 -54.15 41.68
C ASP A 2 -15.45 -52.69 41.60
N ALA A 3 -14.74 -51.82 42.33
CA ALA A 3 -14.91 -50.38 42.23
C ALA A 3 -13.96 -49.86 41.14
N ALA A 4 -14.54 -49.53 39.99
CA ALA A 4 -13.87 -48.90 38.86
C ALA A 4 -13.27 -47.54 39.28
N LEU A 5 -11.95 -47.41 39.17
CA LEU A 5 -11.23 -46.13 39.25
C LEU A 5 -11.47 -45.37 37.94
N LEU A 6 -12.35 -44.38 37.99
CA LEU A 6 -12.54 -43.41 36.91
C LEU A 6 -11.27 -42.57 36.75
N GLN A 7 -10.61 -42.75 35.61
CA GLN A 7 -9.53 -41.90 35.11
C GLN A 7 -10.14 -40.53 34.75
N VAL A 8 -9.90 -39.52 35.58
CA VAL A 8 -10.25 -38.14 35.27
C VAL A 8 -9.15 -37.60 34.35
N ASP A 9 -9.37 -37.74 33.04
CA ASP A 9 -8.56 -37.05 32.05
C ASP A 9 -8.71 -35.53 32.23
N CYS A 10 -7.66 -34.91 32.74
CA CYS A 10 -7.52 -33.47 32.82
C CYS A 10 -7.28 -32.94 31.39
N SER A 11 -8.38 -32.81 30.62
CA SER A 11 -8.41 -32.09 29.36
C SER A 11 -8.12 -30.62 29.62
N THR A 12 -6.85 -30.25 29.58
CA THR A 12 -6.43 -28.84 29.43
C THR A 12 -6.45 -28.47 27.95
N ALA A 13 -7.61 -28.65 27.32
CA ALA A 13 -7.91 -27.96 26.07
C ALA A 13 -8.07 -26.47 26.41
N ILE A 14 -6.97 -25.73 26.33
CA ILE A 14 -6.98 -24.27 26.33
C ILE A 14 -7.91 -23.87 25.18
N LYS A 15 -9.14 -23.48 25.54
CA LYS A 15 -10.12 -22.92 24.63
C LYS A 15 -9.48 -21.67 24.02
N LYS A 16 -8.98 -21.80 22.81
CA LYS A 16 -8.44 -20.70 22.00
C LYS A 16 -9.57 -19.69 21.87
N ASN A 17 -9.49 -18.60 22.64
CA ASN A 17 -10.44 -17.52 22.57
C ASN A 17 -10.49 -17.05 21.12
N THR A 18 -11.64 -17.21 20.49
CA THR A 18 -11.95 -16.67 19.17
C THR A 18 -11.53 -15.21 19.15
N PRO A 19 -10.73 -14.74 18.17
CA PRO A 19 -10.26 -13.38 18.15
C PRO A 19 -11.47 -12.43 18.22
N ARG A 20 -11.46 -11.51 19.20
CA ARG A 20 -12.51 -10.50 19.43
C ARG A 20 -12.73 -9.56 18.24
N PHE A 21 -11.90 -9.66 17.19
CA PHE A 21 -11.99 -8.91 15.96
C PHE A 21 -11.81 -9.87 14.77
N PRO A 22 -12.88 -10.26 14.07
CA PRO A 22 -12.82 -11.20 12.93
C PRO A 22 -12.09 -10.64 11.70
N MET A 23 -11.64 -9.39 11.75
CA MET A 23 -11.04 -8.66 10.63
C MET A 23 -9.53 -8.39 10.76
N LEU A 24 -8.85 -9.00 11.75
CA LEU A 24 -7.41 -8.82 11.91
C LEU A 24 -6.65 -9.53 10.78
N LEU A 25 -5.85 -8.77 10.04
CA LEU A 25 -4.97 -9.27 8.99
C LEU A 25 -3.69 -9.86 9.59
N SER A 26 -3.25 -10.99 9.02
CA SER A 26 -1.92 -11.52 9.34
C SER A 26 -0.82 -10.66 8.71
N VAL A 27 0.40 -10.68 9.28
CA VAL A 27 1.58 -9.99 8.73
C VAL A 27 1.81 -10.38 7.26
N ASP A 28 1.57 -11.65 6.90
CA ASP A 28 1.64 -12.14 5.53
C ASP A 28 0.63 -11.47 4.59
N GLN A 29 -0.61 -11.26 5.06
CA GLN A 29 -1.64 -10.55 4.30
C GLN A 29 -1.29 -9.07 4.12
N VAL A 30 -0.77 -8.41 5.16
CA VAL A 30 -0.32 -7.01 5.08
C VAL A 30 0.82 -6.86 4.08
N LEU A 31 1.80 -7.76 4.11
CA LEU A 31 2.91 -7.77 3.16
C LEU A 31 2.45 -8.02 1.71
N LYS A 32 1.53 -8.97 1.49
CA LYS A 32 0.96 -9.24 0.16
C LYS A 32 0.20 -8.03 -0.38
N TRP A 33 -0.61 -7.40 0.47
CA TRP A 33 -1.31 -6.17 0.12
C TRP A 33 -0.34 -5.06 -0.27
N ALA A 34 0.65 -4.76 0.58
CA ALA A 34 1.63 -3.72 0.30
C ALA A 34 2.45 -4.01 -0.97
N PHE A 35 2.78 -5.28 -1.24
CA PHE A 35 3.46 -5.66 -2.48
C PHE A 35 2.58 -5.44 -3.72
N LEU A 36 1.29 -5.77 -3.64
CA LEU A 36 0.34 -5.54 -4.72
C LEU A 36 0.12 -4.04 -4.97
N ALA A 37 -0.06 -3.25 -3.90
CA ALA A 37 -0.17 -1.80 -3.99
C ALA A 37 1.07 -1.17 -4.63
N ALA A 38 2.27 -1.58 -4.18
CA ALA A 38 3.52 -1.12 -4.77
C ALA A 38 3.62 -1.46 -6.26
N SER A 39 3.22 -2.68 -6.64
CA SER A 39 3.26 -3.13 -8.03
C SER A 39 2.35 -2.29 -8.93
N LEU A 40 1.13 -1.98 -8.47
CA LEU A 40 0.21 -1.10 -9.19
C LEU A 40 0.80 0.30 -9.35
N MET A 41 1.40 0.86 -8.30
CA MET A 41 2.05 2.18 -8.36
C MET A 41 3.24 2.20 -9.31
N VAL A 42 4.05 1.15 -9.36
CA VAL A 42 5.16 1.04 -10.31
C VAL A 42 4.65 1.06 -11.75
N VAL A 43 3.53 0.38 -12.04
CA VAL A 43 2.92 0.40 -13.38
C VAL A 43 2.52 1.83 -13.76
N VAL A 44 1.91 2.57 -12.84
CA VAL A 44 1.53 3.98 -13.07
C VAL A 44 2.77 4.86 -13.24
N LEU A 45 3.81 4.67 -12.43
CA LEU A 45 5.08 5.38 -12.51
C LEU A 45 5.73 5.18 -13.89
N LEU A 46 5.76 3.94 -14.39
CA LEU A 46 6.31 3.61 -15.70
C LEU A 46 5.50 4.23 -16.83
N ALA A 47 4.17 4.11 -16.77
CA ALA A 47 3.30 4.74 -17.77
C ALA A 47 3.48 6.27 -17.81
N GLY A 48 3.49 6.92 -16.64
CA GLY A 48 3.75 8.35 -16.51
C GLY A 48 5.13 8.74 -17.04
N SER A 49 6.17 7.96 -16.75
CA SER A 49 7.53 8.19 -17.24
C SER A 49 7.63 8.10 -18.77
N VAL A 50 6.96 7.11 -19.39
CA VAL A 50 6.95 6.96 -20.85
C VAL A 50 6.26 8.14 -21.52
N ILE A 51 5.10 8.56 -20.99
CA ILE A 51 4.37 9.73 -21.49
C ILE A 51 5.23 10.99 -21.36
N PHE A 52 5.86 11.17 -20.20
CA PHE A 52 6.74 12.31 -19.92
C PHE A 52 7.90 12.40 -20.92
N VAL A 53 8.59 11.29 -21.18
CA VAL A 53 9.67 11.24 -22.19
C VAL A 53 9.16 11.55 -23.59
N ALA A 54 7.99 11.04 -23.96
CA ALA A 54 7.37 11.33 -25.26
C ALA A 54 7.02 12.82 -25.40
N VAL A 55 6.49 13.45 -24.35
CA VAL A 55 6.18 14.88 -24.32
C VAL A 55 7.44 15.72 -24.47
N ILE A 56 8.51 15.41 -23.73
CA ILE A 56 9.81 16.10 -23.88
C ILE A 56 10.31 15.99 -25.33
N HIS A 57 10.21 14.81 -25.94
CA HIS A 57 10.64 14.60 -27.31
C HIS A 57 9.86 15.47 -28.30
N ILE A 58 8.53 15.53 -28.16
CA ILE A 58 7.65 16.35 -28.98
C ILE A 58 7.99 17.84 -28.83
N ILE A 59 8.15 18.32 -27.60
CA ILE A 59 8.46 19.73 -27.31
C ILE A 59 9.81 20.12 -27.92
N ASN A 60 10.84 19.29 -27.74
CA ASN A 60 12.16 19.50 -28.33
C ASN A 60 12.10 19.57 -29.86
N SER A 61 11.24 18.76 -30.49
CA SER A 61 11.03 18.79 -31.95
C SER A 61 10.30 20.04 -32.46
N LEU A 62 9.51 20.69 -31.61
CA LEU A 62 8.67 21.84 -31.95
C LEU A 62 9.29 23.21 -31.64
N GLN A 63 10.49 23.25 -31.02
CA GLN A 63 11.15 24.50 -30.57
C GLN A 63 10.24 25.42 -29.74
N LEU A 64 9.30 24.83 -28.97
CA LEU A 64 8.40 25.59 -28.12
C LEU A 64 9.19 26.27 -26.98
N THR A 65 8.80 27.48 -26.59
CA THR A 65 9.49 28.32 -25.61
C THR A 65 9.78 27.55 -24.30
N SER A 66 11.06 27.41 -23.95
CA SER A 66 11.52 26.45 -22.93
C SER A 66 11.08 26.76 -21.51
N THR A 67 10.84 28.02 -21.15
CA THR A 67 10.65 28.43 -19.74
C THR A 67 9.31 28.04 -19.12
N ILE A 68 8.21 28.08 -19.89
CA ILE A 68 6.88 27.70 -19.37
C ILE A 68 6.77 26.17 -19.29
N VAL A 69 7.33 25.50 -20.30
CA VAL A 69 7.32 24.04 -20.40
C VAL A 69 8.16 23.39 -19.29
N ASP A 70 9.32 23.96 -18.95
CA ASP A 70 10.20 23.42 -17.91
C ASP A 70 9.54 23.49 -16.52
N ALA A 71 8.77 24.55 -16.24
CA ALA A 71 8.03 24.68 -14.98
C ALA A 71 6.94 23.61 -14.83
N ASP A 72 6.16 23.34 -15.90
CA ASP A 72 5.13 22.30 -15.89
C ASP A 72 5.72 20.88 -15.80
N LEU A 73 6.88 20.63 -16.43
CA LEU A 73 7.59 19.35 -16.36
C LEU A 73 8.14 19.07 -14.95
N VAL A 74 8.70 20.08 -14.28
CA VAL A 74 9.16 19.97 -12.89
C VAL A 74 7.96 19.76 -11.95
N PHE A 75 6.87 20.49 -12.17
CA PHE A 75 5.65 20.35 -11.38
C PHE A 75 5.02 18.95 -11.50
N PHE A 76 5.06 18.33 -12.68
CA PHE A 76 4.57 16.96 -12.88
C PHE A 76 5.25 15.94 -11.93
N TRP A 77 6.55 16.09 -11.68
CA TRP A 77 7.31 15.24 -10.76
C TRP A 77 7.40 15.77 -9.34
N ASP A 78 6.71 16.87 -9.03
CA ASP A 78 6.69 17.41 -7.68
C ASP A 78 6.12 16.39 -6.69
N TRP A 79 6.65 16.41 -5.47
CA TRP A 79 6.28 15.48 -4.43
C TRP A 79 4.88 15.74 -3.87
N ASN A 80 4.51 17.01 -3.70
CA ASN A 80 3.27 17.41 -3.05
C ASN A 80 2.13 17.49 -4.06
N ASP A 81 2.38 18.12 -5.19
CA ASP A 81 1.33 18.51 -6.13
C ASP A 81 1.37 17.69 -7.44
N GLY A 82 2.45 16.91 -7.64
CA GLY A 82 2.66 16.04 -8.80
C GLY A 82 2.57 14.55 -8.48
N VAL A 83 3.18 13.72 -9.33
CA VAL A 83 3.24 12.26 -9.18
C VAL A 83 4.52 11.76 -8.50
N GLY A 84 5.30 12.66 -7.88
CA GLY A 84 6.57 12.33 -7.22
C GLY A 84 6.42 11.30 -6.09
N TYR A 85 5.27 11.25 -5.41
CA TYR A 85 4.97 10.25 -4.39
C TYR A 85 5.01 8.80 -4.90
N LEU A 86 4.86 8.57 -6.21
CA LEU A 86 4.95 7.22 -6.80
C LEU A 86 6.33 6.57 -6.59
N TRP A 87 7.38 7.36 -6.32
CA TRP A 87 8.69 6.85 -5.93
C TRP A 87 8.68 6.05 -4.62
N LEU A 88 7.67 6.24 -3.77
CA LEU A 88 7.46 5.41 -2.57
C LEU A 88 7.19 3.95 -2.88
N SER A 89 6.76 3.64 -4.10
CA SER A 89 6.58 2.25 -4.56
C SER A 89 7.88 1.44 -4.46
N VAL A 90 9.05 2.07 -4.58
CA VAL A 90 10.36 1.40 -4.51
C VAL A 90 10.65 0.85 -3.10
N PRO A 91 10.75 1.70 -2.04
CA PRO A 91 10.99 1.20 -0.69
C PRO A 91 9.82 0.34 -0.18
N MET A 92 8.59 0.60 -0.62
CA MET A 92 7.42 -0.22 -0.30
C MET A 92 7.55 -1.64 -0.87
N ALA A 93 7.82 -1.77 -2.18
CA ALA A 93 8.02 -3.07 -2.84
C ALA A 93 9.21 -3.81 -2.24
N ALA A 94 10.32 -3.12 -1.98
CA ALA A 94 11.50 -3.72 -1.38
C ALA A 94 11.19 -4.28 0.02
N ALA A 95 10.57 -3.48 0.90
CA ALA A 95 10.19 -3.94 2.24
C ALA A 95 9.20 -5.10 2.20
N ALA A 96 8.19 -5.03 1.33
CA ALA A 96 7.19 -6.08 1.18
C ALA A 96 7.79 -7.38 0.64
N ALA A 97 8.59 -7.31 -0.43
CA ALA A 97 9.26 -8.46 -1.03
C ALA A 97 10.23 -9.12 -0.04
N VAL A 98 11.07 -8.34 0.63
CA VAL A 98 12.00 -8.87 1.64
C VAL A 98 11.22 -9.50 2.79
N GLY A 99 10.13 -8.87 3.26
CA GLY A 99 9.28 -9.41 4.32
C GLY A 99 8.59 -10.73 3.96
N LEU A 100 8.19 -10.90 2.70
CA LEU A 100 7.60 -12.15 2.19
C LEU A 100 8.63 -13.27 2.04
N LEU A 101 9.87 -12.93 1.67
CA LEU A 101 10.97 -13.88 1.52
C LEU A 101 11.59 -14.29 2.86
N LEU A 102 11.45 -13.47 3.91
CA LEU A 102 11.98 -13.81 5.22
C LEU A 102 11.24 -15.04 5.81
N PRO A 103 11.97 -15.99 6.40
CA PRO A 103 11.35 -17.15 7.02
C PRO A 103 10.58 -16.74 8.29
N ARG A 104 9.45 -17.41 8.58
CA ARG A 104 8.55 -17.11 9.72
C ARG A 104 9.25 -17.06 11.08
N ARG A 105 10.33 -17.83 11.26
CA ARG A 105 11.19 -17.76 12.46
C ARG A 105 11.76 -16.36 12.76
N ARG A 106 11.80 -15.47 11.77
CA ARG A 106 12.17 -14.06 11.91
C ARG A 106 10.93 -13.17 12.02
N ALA A 107 9.96 -13.57 12.85
CA ALA A 107 8.67 -12.89 13.05
C ALA A 107 8.83 -11.38 13.28
N ARG A 108 9.76 -10.97 14.13
CA ARG A 108 10.03 -9.54 14.40
C ARG A 108 10.54 -8.78 13.17
N GLY A 109 11.40 -9.39 12.36
CA GLY A 109 11.91 -8.79 11.13
C GLY A 109 10.80 -8.63 10.09
N ARG A 110 9.98 -9.68 9.89
CA ARG A 110 8.82 -9.63 8.99
C ARG A 110 7.81 -8.57 9.42
N TRP A 111 7.55 -8.47 10.72
CA TRP A 111 6.65 -7.45 11.28
C TRP A 111 7.15 -6.03 11.04
N VAL A 112 8.44 -5.75 11.28
CA VAL A 112 9.03 -4.43 10.99
C VAL A 112 8.92 -4.10 9.50
N LEU A 113 9.23 -5.07 8.63
CA LEU A 113 9.12 -4.89 7.18
C LEU A 113 7.68 -4.65 6.72
N ALA A 114 6.71 -5.36 7.33
CA ALA A 114 5.29 -5.14 7.07
C ALA A 114 4.84 -3.75 7.51
N LEU A 115 5.31 -3.27 8.67
CA LEU A 115 5.03 -1.94 9.16
C LEU A 115 5.62 -0.86 8.23
N VAL A 116 6.88 -1.02 7.82
CA VAL A 116 7.54 -0.11 6.89
C VAL A 116 6.80 -0.07 5.55
N ALA A 117 6.47 -1.24 4.99
CA ALA A 117 5.77 -1.33 3.72
C ALA A 117 4.38 -0.67 3.79
N ILE A 118 3.59 -0.94 4.84
CA ILE A 118 2.24 -0.37 4.97
C ILE A 118 2.27 1.13 5.24
N VAL A 119 3.27 1.65 5.96
CA VAL A 119 3.44 3.10 6.16
C VAL A 119 3.72 3.79 4.82
N PHE A 120 4.62 3.25 4.00
CA PHE A 120 4.86 3.80 2.67
C PHE A 120 3.61 3.72 1.78
N ALA A 121 2.85 2.62 1.84
CA ALA A 121 1.59 2.47 1.11
C ALA A 121 0.59 3.56 1.52
N THR A 122 0.44 3.77 2.84
CA THR A 122 -0.47 4.77 3.41
C THR A 122 -0.11 6.17 2.94
N VAL A 123 1.17 6.55 3.00
CA VAL A 123 1.62 7.88 2.54
C VAL A 123 1.36 8.05 1.05
N ALA A 124 1.65 7.04 0.23
CA ALA A 124 1.46 7.12 -1.21
C ALA A 124 -0.03 7.20 -1.59
N HIS A 125 -0.89 6.39 -0.98
CA HIS A 125 -2.35 6.47 -1.20
C HIS A 125 -2.95 7.76 -0.65
N TYR A 126 -2.42 8.30 0.44
CA TYR A 126 -2.83 9.60 0.98
C TYR A 126 -2.48 10.74 0.03
N MET A 127 -1.25 10.77 -0.49
CA MET A 127 -0.83 11.76 -1.50
C MET A 127 -1.68 11.67 -2.77
N ASN A 128 -1.94 10.45 -3.26
CA ASN A 128 -2.86 10.22 -4.37
C ASN A 128 -4.26 10.75 -4.07
N GLY A 129 -4.82 10.40 -2.91
CA GLY A 129 -6.15 10.85 -2.49
C GLY A 129 -6.28 12.36 -2.31
N ARG A 130 -5.18 13.06 -1.98
CA ARG A 130 -5.13 14.53 -1.88
C ARG A 130 -5.29 15.22 -3.24
N GLY A 131 -4.68 14.68 -4.28
CA GLY A 131 -4.72 15.28 -5.63
C GLY A 131 -5.98 14.96 -6.43
N VAL A 132 -6.72 13.91 -6.06
CA VAL A 132 -7.94 13.49 -6.77
C VAL A 132 -9.03 14.59 -6.79
N PRO A 133 -9.36 15.28 -5.68
CA PRO A 133 -10.35 16.36 -5.68
C PRO A 133 -10.00 17.50 -6.65
N ASP A 134 -8.74 17.92 -6.72
CA ASP A 134 -8.30 19.00 -7.61
C ASP A 134 -8.46 18.60 -9.08
N PHE A 135 -8.13 17.34 -9.40
CA PHE A 135 -8.34 16.80 -10.74
C PHE A 135 -9.83 16.72 -11.11
N ILE A 136 -10.69 16.27 -10.19
CA ILE A 136 -12.15 16.20 -10.41
C ILE A 136 -12.72 17.60 -10.63
N ALA A 137 -12.27 18.60 -9.87
CA ALA A 137 -12.70 19.97 -10.03
C ALA A 137 -12.28 20.56 -11.38
N ALA A 138 -11.10 20.20 -11.88
CA ALA A 138 -10.60 20.63 -13.19
C ALA A 138 -11.27 19.92 -14.38
N HIS A 139 -11.71 18.66 -14.21
CA HIS A 139 -12.29 17.82 -15.27
C HIS A 139 -13.58 17.12 -14.81
N PRO A 140 -14.70 17.86 -14.71
CA PRO A 140 -15.96 17.34 -14.15
C PRO A 140 -16.63 16.26 -15.02
N ASP A 141 -16.26 16.14 -16.29
CA ASP A 141 -16.71 15.12 -17.24
C ASP A 141 -15.96 13.77 -17.08
N GLY A 142 -14.86 13.74 -16.32
CA GLY A 142 -13.99 12.60 -16.09
C GLY A 142 -14.52 11.54 -15.11
N ILE A 143 -15.79 11.14 -15.20
CA ILE A 143 -16.46 10.23 -14.24
C ILE A 143 -15.69 8.92 -14.03
N ALA A 144 -15.12 8.34 -15.09
CA ALA A 144 -14.34 7.11 -15.01
C ALA A 144 -13.09 7.27 -14.13
N TYR A 145 -12.39 8.40 -14.25
CA TYR A 145 -11.24 8.72 -13.43
C TYR A 145 -11.67 8.98 -11.98
N THR A 146 -12.77 9.71 -11.76
CA THR A 146 -13.34 9.95 -10.42
C THR A 146 -13.63 8.66 -9.67
N ILE A 147 -14.27 7.69 -10.34
CA ILE A 147 -14.60 6.39 -9.74
C ILE A 147 -13.32 5.60 -9.46
N LEU A 148 -12.42 5.51 -10.44
CA LEU A 148 -11.23 4.68 -10.34
C LEU A 148 -10.20 5.26 -9.35
N ALA A 149 -9.82 6.52 -9.52
CA ALA A 149 -8.81 7.17 -8.70
C ALA A 149 -9.36 7.58 -7.32
N GLY A 150 -10.57 8.12 -7.26
CA GLY A 150 -11.21 8.50 -5.99
C GLY A 150 -11.65 7.30 -5.16
N GLY A 151 -12.47 6.42 -5.76
CA GLY A 151 -12.91 5.18 -5.11
C GLY A 151 -11.75 4.26 -4.75
N GLY A 152 -10.78 4.11 -5.66
CA GLY A 152 -9.57 3.32 -5.42
C GLY A 152 -8.72 3.85 -4.26
N SER A 153 -8.56 5.17 -4.14
CA SER A 153 -7.82 5.77 -3.02
C SER A 153 -8.47 5.51 -1.67
N LEU A 154 -9.81 5.63 -1.59
CA LEU A 154 -10.55 5.36 -0.36
C LEU A 154 -10.44 3.90 0.07
N ILE A 155 -10.62 2.97 -0.86
CA ILE A 155 -10.50 1.53 -0.59
C ILE A 155 -9.07 1.20 -0.13
N SER A 156 -8.08 1.76 -0.81
CA SER A 156 -6.67 1.50 -0.50
C SER A 156 -6.26 2.04 0.86
N LEU A 157 -6.68 3.28 1.20
CA LEU A 157 -6.48 3.85 2.54
C LEU A 157 -7.20 3.04 3.63
N GLY A 158 -8.41 2.55 3.35
CA GLY A 158 -9.13 1.67 4.27
C GLY A 158 -8.37 0.36 4.53
N ALA A 159 -7.82 -0.25 3.48
CA ALA A 159 -7.00 -1.46 3.58
C ALA A 159 -5.70 -1.20 4.34
N ASP A 160 -5.06 -0.05 4.11
CA ASP A 160 -3.84 0.35 4.81
C ASP A 160 -4.08 0.53 6.31
N LEU A 161 -5.14 1.24 6.69
CA LEU A 161 -5.56 1.43 8.08
C LEU A 161 -5.84 0.09 8.76
N LEU A 162 -6.54 -0.80 8.08
CA LEU A 162 -6.81 -2.15 8.59
C LEU A 162 -5.50 -2.93 8.80
N GLY A 163 -4.54 -2.80 7.88
CA GLY A 163 -3.20 -3.39 8.00
C GLY A 163 -2.44 -2.85 9.20
N ILE A 164 -2.42 -1.54 9.39
CA ILE A 164 -1.76 -0.87 10.52
C ILE A 164 -2.37 -1.34 11.84
N ILE A 165 -3.70 -1.27 11.97
CA ILE A 165 -4.43 -1.71 13.18
C ILE A 165 -4.13 -3.18 13.47
N SER A 166 -4.11 -4.02 12.43
CA SER A 166 -3.82 -5.45 12.58
C SER A 166 -2.40 -5.72 13.08
N LEU A 167 -1.40 -4.97 12.61
CA LEU A 167 -0.02 -5.08 13.09
C LEU A 167 0.13 -4.66 14.55
N PHE A 168 -0.59 -3.61 14.98
CA PHE A 168 -0.53 -3.14 16.37
C PHE A 168 -1.27 -4.06 17.34
N ILE A 169 -2.42 -4.61 16.95
CA ILE A 169 -3.20 -5.52 17.80
C ILE A 169 -2.58 -6.92 17.82
N GLY A 170 -2.10 -7.41 16.68
CA GLY A 170 -1.55 -8.76 16.52
C GLY A 170 -0.09 -8.91 16.92
N GLY A 171 0.68 -7.83 17.08
CA GLY A 171 2.11 -7.92 17.39
C GLY A 171 2.93 -8.74 16.36
N PRO A 172 4.19 -9.10 16.67
CA PRO A 172 4.99 -9.97 15.82
C PRO A 172 4.31 -11.34 15.63
N GLU A 173 4.42 -11.93 14.43
CA GLU A 173 3.76 -13.19 14.05
C GLU A 173 3.78 -14.26 15.17
N TYR A 174 2.60 -14.79 15.52
CA TYR A 174 2.39 -15.89 16.46
C TYR A 174 2.70 -17.26 15.84
#